data_AF-A0A7S1MFH4-F1
#
_entry.id   AF-A0A7S1MFH4-F1
#
_cell.length_a   1.000
_cell.length_b   1.000
_cell.length_c   1.000
_cell.angle_alpha   90.00
_cell.angle_beta   90.00
_cell.angle_gamma   90.00
#
_symmetry.space_group_name_H-M   'P 1'
#
loop_
_entity.id
_entity.type
_entity.pdbx_description
1 polymer ?
#
loop_
_entity_poly.entity_id
_entity_poly.type
_entity_poly.pdbx_seq_one_letter_code
_entity_poly.pdbx_strand_id
1 'polypeptide(L)'
;VMGKLDELAGKRQNKFPQHCKMVNDASQTFTWVLDSKPVPVISEHMGAAMFTGNKLLTANKGDEAQTAFVKKMQATLQALQAFVKDNHAAGVAWNSAAGGASNAPAAAASGAAAGGDFSAVKSAAAAFAAAGEALGGEAAEAAKLLAAGVDAQGAFVAKAVTIPKAEGDALQAMLAPISDVMGKLDELAGKRQNKFPQHCKMVND
;
A
#
# COMPACT_ATOMS: atom_id res chain seq x y z
N VAL A 1 -21.93 20.43 26.96
CA VAL A 1 -21.62 19.43 25.90
C VAL A 1 -20.61 19.97 24.87
N MET A 2 -20.62 21.27 24.54
CA MET A 2 -19.66 21.90 23.61
C MET A 2 -18.18 21.67 23.97
N GLY A 3 -17.78 21.82 25.24
CA GLY A 3 -16.37 21.71 25.65
C GLY A 3 -15.76 20.31 25.51
N LYS A 4 -16.55 19.22 25.62
CA LYS A 4 -16.07 17.86 25.35
C LYS A 4 -15.86 17.61 23.86
N LEU A 5 -16.68 18.25 23.01
CA LEU A 5 -16.56 18.14 21.56
C LEU A 5 -15.31 18.90 21.07
N ASP A 6 -15.03 20.07 21.63
CA ASP A 6 -13.82 20.85 21.37
C ASP A 6 -12.55 20.18 21.93
N GLU A 7 -12.61 19.54 23.10
CA GLU A 7 -11.46 18.77 23.62
C GLU A 7 -11.19 17.50 22.78
N LEU A 8 -12.24 16.86 22.24
CA LEU A 8 -12.14 15.78 21.26
C LEU A 8 -11.64 16.28 19.90
N ALA A 9 -12.04 17.47 19.46
CA ALA A 9 -11.64 18.07 18.19
C ALA A 9 -10.19 18.60 18.22
N GLY A 10 -9.80 19.29 19.30
CA GLY A 10 -8.43 19.76 19.53
C GLY A 10 -7.44 18.62 19.72
N LYS A 11 -7.86 17.50 20.34
CA LYS A 11 -7.08 16.25 20.33
C LYS A 11 -6.99 15.63 18.93
N ARG A 12 -7.92 15.84 18.00
CA ARG A 12 -7.93 15.21 16.66
C ARG A 12 -7.09 15.92 15.60
N GLN A 13 -6.84 17.23 15.73
CA GLN A 13 -6.13 18.00 14.70
C GLN A 13 -4.59 17.79 14.66
N ASN A 14 -4.02 17.01 15.59
CA ASN A 14 -2.58 16.83 15.74
C ASN A 14 -2.10 15.34 15.77
N LYS A 15 -2.92 14.37 15.30
CA LYS A 15 -2.82 12.96 15.70
C LYS A 15 -2.35 11.91 14.70
N PHE A 16 -2.21 12.22 13.41
CA PHE A 16 -2.01 11.18 12.39
C PHE A 16 -0.66 11.11 11.65
N PRO A 17 0.45 11.74 12.08
CA PRO A 17 1.70 11.63 11.33
C PRO A 17 2.26 10.21 11.31
N GLN A 18 2.11 9.45 12.40
CA GLN A 18 2.50 8.03 12.42
C GLN A 18 1.56 7.15 11.60
N HIS A 19 0.26 7.48 11.50
CA HIS A 19 -0.68 6.77 10.61
C HIS A 19 -0.28 6.98 9.16
N CYS A 20 -0.13 8.24 8.73
CA CYS A 20 0.26 8.57 7.36
C CYS A 20 1.61 7.95 7.02
N LYS A 21 2.59 8.00 7.93
CA LYS A 21 3.87 7.32 7.75
C LYS A 21 3.69 5.80 7.60
N MET A 22 2.91 5.16 8.46
CA MET A 22 2.66 3.71 8.37
C MET A 22 2.06 3.33 7.02
N VAL A 23 1.08 4.11 6.54
CA VAL A 23 0.47 3.89 5.23
C VAL A 23 1.47 4.12 4.10
N ASN A 24 2.31 5.16 4.19
CA ASN A 24 3.33 5.45 3.18
C ASN A 24 4.43 4.39 3.11
N ASP A 25 4.90 3.90 4.27
CA ASP A 25 5.82 2.78 4.34
C ASP A 25 5.18 1.52 3.71
N ALA A 26 3.88 1.31 3.95
CA ALA A 26 3.13 0.18 3.40
C ALA A 26 2.93 0.27 1.88
N SER A 27 2.72 1.46 1.32
CA SER A 27 2.52 1.60 -0.14
C SER A 27 3.76 1.25 -0.94
N GLN A 28 4.96 1.26 -0.34
CA GLN A 28 6.17 0.77 -0.99
C GLN A 28 6.09 -0.72 -1.36
N THR A 29 5.20 -1.50 -0.72
CA THR A 29 4.92 -2.88 -1.16
C THR A 29 4.44 -2.95 -2.60
N PHE A 30 3.80 -1.91 -3.14
CA PHE A 30 3.28 -1.86 -4.52
C PHE A 30 4.39 -1.91 -5.59
N THR A 31 5.64 -1.66 -5.22
CA THR A 31 6.80 -1.73 -6.14
C THR A 31 7.13 -3.16 -6.58
N TRP A 32 6.56 -4.18 -5.92
CA TRP A 32 6.78 -5.59 -6.24
C TRP A 32 6.54 -5.94 -7.72
N VAL A 33 5.65 -5.22 -8.41
CA VAL A 33 5.32 -5.43 -9.84
C VAL A 33 6.50 -5.20 -10.78
N LEU A 34 7.56 -4.56 -10.30
CA LEU A 34 8.80 -4.29 -11.03
C LEU A 34 9.93 -5.26 -10.67
N ASP A 35 9.75 -6.12 -9.67
CA ASP A 35 10.81 -6.95 -9.12
C ASP A 35 10.69 -8.42 -9.55
N SER A 36 11.83 -9.05 -9.79
CA SER A 36 11.95 -10.50 -10.05
C SER A 36 11.75 -11.36 -8.80
N LYS A 37 11.82 -10.76 -7.60
CA LYS A 37 11.69 -11.37 -6.28
C LYS A 37 10.67 -10.58 -5.44
N PRO A 38 9.38 -10.62 -5.80
CA PRO A 38 8.39 -9.72 -5.23
C PRO A 38 8.01 -10.04 -3.79
N VAL A 39 8.04 -11.32 -3.36
CA VAL A 39 7.71 -11.70 -1.99
C VAL A 39 8.68 -11.10 -0.95
N PRO A 40 10.02 -11.13 -1.16
CA PRO A 40 10.96 -10.38 -0.35
C PRO A 40 10.67 -8.87 -0.26
N VAL A 41 10.40 -8.21 -1.40
CA VAL A 41 10.06 -6.77 -1.45
C VAL A 41 8.85 -6.45 -0.56
N ILE A 42 7.79 -7.25 -0.68
CA ILE A 42 6.60 -7.08 0.16
C ILE A 42 6.92 -7.27 1.64
N SER A 43 7.75 -8.26 1.97
CA SER A 43 8.12 -8.58 3.36
C SER A 43 8.91 -7.45 4.01
N GLU A 44 9.86 -6.86 3.28
CA GLU A 44 10.67 -5.74 3.75
C GLU A 44 9.81 -4.52 4.07
N HIS A 45 8.99 -4.09 3.11
CA HIS A 45 8.13 -2.92 3.29
C HIS A 45 6.99 -3.16 4.30
N MET A 46 6.47 -4.38 4.40
CA MET A 46 5.55 -4.76 5.48
C MET A 46 6.23 -4.60 6.85
N GLY A 47 7.49 -5.01 6.99
CA GLY A 47 8.27 -4.81 8.21
C GLY A 47 8.39 -3.34 8.60
N ALA A 48 8.69 -2.47 7.63
CA ALA A 48 8.78 -1.02 7.84
C ALA A 48 7.44 -0.41 8.31
N ALA A 49 6.34 -0.78 7.64
CA ALA A 49 5.00 -0.34 8.03
C ALA A 49 4.66 -0.82 9.44
N MET A 50 4.87 -2.11 9.74
CA MET A 50 4.55 -2.68 11.06
C MET A 50 5.44 -2.13 12.18
N PHE A 51 6.67 -1.69 11.90
CA PHE A 51 7.48 -0.97 12.87
C PHE A 51 6.80 0.34 13.31
N THR A 52 6.28 1.12 12.35
CA THR A 52 5.51 2.34 12.65
C THR A 52 4.17 1.98 13.33
N GLY A 53 3.50 0.92 12.88
CA GLY A 53 2.26 0.43 13.49
C GLY A 53 2.42 0.00 14.95
N ASN A 54 3.52 -0.67 15.31
CA ASN A 54 3.80 -1.06 16.69
C ASN A 54 4.01 0.15 17.60
N LYS A 55 4.59 1.24 17.08
CA LYS A 55 4.67 2.52 17.80
C LYS A 55 3.29 3.12 18.05
N LEU A 56 2.39 3.06 17.06
CA LEU A 56 0.99 3.49 17.23
C LEU A 56 0.28 2.69 18.32
N LEU A 57 0.42 1.36 18.32
CA LEU A 57 -0.15 0.50 19.35
C LEU A 57 0.40 0.81 20.74
N THR A 58 1.71 1.10 20.83
CA THR A 58 2.36 1.46 22.09
C THR A 58 1.87 2.80 22.63
N ALA A 59 1.69 3.79 21.74
CA ALA A 59 1.24 5.13 22.11
C ALA A 59 -0.26 5.21 22.43
N ASN A 60 -1.07 4.26 21.94
CA ASN A 60 -2.53 4.28 22.05
C ASN A 60 -3.06 2.97 22.68
N LYS A 61 -2.43 2.49 23.74
CA LYS A 61 -2.86 1.27 24.44
C LYS A 61 -4.31 1.38 24.90
N GLY A 62 -5.10 0.35 24.60
CA GLY A 62 -6.52 0.29 24.96
C GLY A 62 -7.45 1.02 23.99
N ASP A 63 -6.93 1.68 22.95
CA ASP A 63 -7.75 2.25 21.90
C ASP A 63 -8.02 1.20 20.81
N GLU A 64 -9.27 0.73 20.76
CA GLU A 64 -9.71 -0.30 19.82
C GLU A 64 -9.67 0.17 18.37
N ALA A 65 -9.95 1.45 18.09
CA ALA A 65 -9.93 1.98 16.73
C ALA A 65 -8.50 2.04 16.19
N GLN A 66 -7.55 2.43 17.03
CA GLN A 66 -6.11 2.42 16.71
C GLN A 66 -5.61 0.99 16.48
N THR A 67 -6.04 0.07 17.34
CA THR A 67 -5.70 -1.36 17.21
C THR A 67 -6.27 -1.97 15.93
N ALA A 68 -7.52 -1.66 15.60
CA ALA A 68 -8.18 -2.11 14.39
C ALA A 68 -7.46 -1.59 13.14
N PHE A 69 -7.09 -0.31 13.12
CA PHE A 69 -6.37 0.30 12.00
C PHE A 69 -5.06 -0.43 11.68
N VAL A 70 -4.22 -0.67 12.70
CA VAL A 70 -2.93 -1.38 12.51
C VAL A 70 -3.15 -2.83 12.09
N LYS A 71 -4.07 -3.57 12.75
CA LYS A 71 -4.34 -4.97 12.40
C LYS A 71 -4.92 -5.15 11.01
N LYS A 72 -5.80 -4.24 10.56
CA LYS A 72 -6.39 -4.29 9.21
C LYS A 72 -5.35 -3.95 8.13
N MET A 73 -4.42 -3.04 8.41
CA MET A 73 -3.26 -2.84 7.54
C MET A 73 -2.44 -4.13 7.42
N GLN A 74 -2.09 -4.75 8.56
CA GLN A 74 -1.32 -6.00 8.57
C GLN A 74 -2.01 -7.09 7.74
N ALA A 75 -3.32 -7.27 7.94
CA ALA A 75 -4.11 -8.25 7.17
C ALA A 75 -4.09 -7.95 5.66
N THR A 76 -4.14 -6.67 5.27
CA THR A 76 -4.06 -6.26 3.86
C THR A 76 -2.71 -6.65 3.25
N LEU A 77 -1.61 -6.37 3.95
CA LEU A 77 -0.27 -6.68 3.46
C LEU A 77 0.01 -8.20 3.42
N GLN A 78 -0.52 -8.95 4.40
CA GLN A 78 -0.43 -10.42 4.40
C GLN A 78 -1.26 -11.04 3.26
N ALA A 79 -2.45 -10.52 2.98
CA ALA A 79 -3.25 -10.95 1.84
C ALA A 79 -2.51 -10.68 0.51
N LEU A 80 -1.88 -9.51 0.36
CA LEU A 80 -1.06 -9.19 -0.81
C LEU A 80 0.13 -10.16 -0.94
N GLN A 81 0.86 -10.41 0.15
CA GLN A 81 2.00 -11.33 0.13
C GLN A 81 1.58 -12.75 -0.26
N ALA A 82 0.47 -13.25 0.29
CA ALA A 82 -0.06 -14.57 -0.04
C ALA A 82 -0.45 -14.65 -1.52
N PHE A 83 -1.20 -13.65 -2.01
CA PHE A 83 -1.57 -13.57 -3.42
C PHE A 83 -0.35 -13.59 -4.35
N VAL A 84 0.66 -12.75 -4.06
CA VAL A 84 1.88 -12.67 -4.88
C VAL A 84 2.69 -13.95 -4.80
N LYS A 85 2.78 -14.59 -3.63
CA LYS A 85 3.45 -15.88 -3.46
C LYS A 85 2.80 -16.97 -4.33
N ASP A 86 1.48 -17.01 -4.38
CA ASP A 86 0.77 -18.09 -5.08
C ASP A 86 0.68 -17.87 -6.59
N ASN A 87 0.70 -16.61 -7.05
CA ASN A 87 0.40 -16.27 -8.45
C ASN A 87 1.56 -15.58 -9.20
N HIS A 88 2.53 -15.00 -8.46
CA HIS A 88 3.57 -14.12 -9.01
C HIS A 88 4.93 -14.30 -8.31
N ALA A 89 5.26 -15.52 -7.85
CA ALA A 89 6.45 -15.77 -7.03
C ALA A 89 7.79 -15.35 -7.69
N ALA A 90 7.83 -15.34 -9.03
CA ALA A 90 9.01 -14.99 -9.84
C ALA A 90 8.82 -13.68 -10.63
N GLY A 91 7.94 -12.79 -10.15
CA GLY A 91 7.55 -11.56 -10.82
C GLY A 91 6.15 -11.65 -11.44
N VAL A 92 5.71 -10.54 -12.04
CA VAL A 92 4.38 -10.43 -12.66
C VAL A 92 4.20 -11.51 -13.73
N ALA A 93 3.08 -12.21 -13.66
CA ALA A 93 2.71 -13.21 -14.66
C ALA A 93 2.05 -12.49 -15.84
N TRP A 94 2.55 -12.75 -17.04
CA TRP A 94 2.06 -12.15 -18.29
C TRP A 94 1.44 -13.22 -19.19
N ASN A 95 0.63 -12.81 -20.16
CA ASN A 95 0.07 -13.75 -21.13
C ASN A 95 1.13 -14.22 -22.13
N SER A 96 1.65 -15.43 -21.93
CA SER A 96 2.62 -16.06 -22.84
C SER A 96 2.00 -16.53 -24.16
N ALA A 97 0.67 -16.62 -24.27
CA ALA A 97 -0.03 -17.06 -25.48
C ALA A 97 -0.37 -15.89 -26.44
N ALA A 98 -0.31 -14.64 -25.99
CA ALA A 98 -0.66 -13.47 -26.80
C ALA A 98 0.48 -12.95 -27.72
N GLY A 99 1.70 -13.45 -27.54
CA GLY A 99 2.82 -13.20 -28.44
C GLY A 99 3.32 -14.53 -29.00
N GLY A 100 3.04 -14.81 -30.27
CA GLY A 100 3.40 -16.09 -30.89
C GLY A 100 4.89 -16.46 -30.76
N ALA A 101 5.14 -17.78 -30.75
CA ALA A 101 6.41 -18.50 -30.69
C ALA A 101 7.05 -18.65 -29.29
N SER A 102 6.67 -19.75 -28.63
CA SER A 102 7.35 -20.36 -27.49
C SER A 102 8.75 -20.85 -27.86
N ASN A 103 9.75 -20.57 -27.02
CA ASN A 103 11.00 -21.34 -26.98
C ASN A 103 11.62 -21.35 -25.57
N ALA A 104 10.80 -21.52 -24.53
CA ALA A 104 11.26 -21.82 -23.18
C ALA A 104 10.96 -23.30 -22.85
N PRO A 105 11.91 -24.06 -22.25
CA PRO A 105 11.71 -25.47 -21.96
C PRO A 105 10.54 -25.63 -20.99
N ALA A 106 9.63 -26.54 -21.36
CA ALA A 106 8.48 -26.93 -20.58
C ALA A 106 8.93 -27.50 -19.23
N ALA A 107 8.97 -26.64 -18.20
CA ALA A 107 8.97 -27.06 -16.81
C ALA A 107 7.67 -26.54 -16.18
N ALA A 108 6.75 -27.47 -15.97
CA ALA A 108 5.50 -27.34 -15.22
C ALA A 108 4.54 -26.24 -15.71
N ALA A 109 3.74 -26.59 -16.72
CA ALA A 109 2.37 -26.12 -16.79
C ALA A 109 1.61 -26.62 -15.54
N SER A 110 1.57 -25.84 -14.46
CA SER A 110 0.43 -25.88 -13.55
C SER A 110 -0.58 -24.87 -14.05
N GLY A 111 -1.70 -25.36 -14.56
CA GLY A 111 -2.87 -24.55 -14.88
C GLY A 111 -3.52 -24.03 -13.60
N ALA A 112 -2.90 -23.05 -12.97
CA ALA A 112 -3.62 -22.08 -12.14
C ALA A 112 -4.02 -20.94 -13.07
N ALA A 113 -5.29 -20.52 -13.05
CA ALA A 113 -5.78 -19.39 -13.83
C ALA A 113 -4.77 -18.23 -13.73
N ALA A 114 -4.10 -17.92 -14.84
CA ALA A 114 -3.01 -16.95 -14.87
C ALA A 114 -3.57 -15.62 -14.35
N GLY A 115 -3.20 -15.23 -13.12
CA GLY A 115 -3.65 -13.99 -12.49
C GLY A 115 -4.21 -14.11 -11.08
N GLY A 116 -4.66 -15.29 -10.64
CA GLY A 116 -5.22 -15.48 -9.29
C GLY A 116 -6.45 -14.61 -8.98
N ASP A 117 -7.13 -14.90 -7.87
CA ASP A 117 -8.21 -14.03 -7.40
C ASP A 117 -7.67 -12.95 -6.45
N PHE A 118 -7.70 -11.69 -6.92
CA PHE A 118 -7.27 -10.53 -6.13
C PHE A 118 -8.36 -10.01 -5.17
N SER A 119 -9.55 -10.65 -5.13
CA SER A 119 -10.69 -10.22 -4.31
C SER A 119 -10.37 -10.20 -2.81
N ALA A 120 -9.57 -11.14 -2.31
CA ALA A 120 -9.18 -11.20 -0.91
C ALA A 120 -8.35 -9.98 -0.49
N VAL A 121 -7.44 -9.52 -1.35
CA VAL A 121 -6.62 -8.32 -1.12
C VAL A 121 -7.51 -7.08 -1.11
N LYS A 122 -8.43 -6.95 -2.08
CA LYS A 122 -9.39 -5.85 -2.14
C LYS A 122 -10.31 -5.80 -0.92
N SER A 123 -10.81 -6.95 -0.48
CA SER A 123 -11.66 -7.05 0.71
C SER A 123 -10.92 -6.64 1.98
N ALA A 124 -9.67 -7.08 2.14
CA ALA A 124 -8.83 -6.65 3.26
C ALA A 124 -8.57 -5.14 3.23
N ALA A 125 -8.26 -4.57 2.06
CA ALA A 125 -8.03 -3.14 1.89
C ALA A 125 -9.30 -2.31 2.15
N ALA A 126 -10.48 -2.79 1.74
CA ALA A 126 -11.76 -2.14 2.06
C ALA A 126 -12.03 -2.14 3.58
N ALA A 127 -11.74 -3.25 4.26
CA ALA A 127 -11.84 -3.32 5.71
C ALA A 127 -10.84 -2.38 6.42
N PHE A 128 -9.66 -2.18 5.84
CA PHE A 128 -8.70 -1.18 6.32
C PHE A 128 -9.17 0.26 6.09
N ALA A 129 -9.74 0.56 4.92
CA ALA A 129 -10.34 1.87 4.63
C ALA A 129 -11.44 2.22 5.64
N ALA A 130 -12.33 1.27 5.94
CA ALA A 130 -13.37 1.45 6.96
C ALA A 130 -12.79 1.71 8.37
N ALA A 131 -11.69 1.03 8.74
CA ALA A 131 -11.00 1.30 9.99
C ALA A 131 -10.37 2.72 10.03
N GLY A 132 -9.85 3.20 8.89
CA GLY A 132 -9.38 4.56 8.74
C GLY A 132 -10.49 5.60 8.89
N GLU A 133 -11.66 5.34 8.32
CA GLU A 133 -12.84 6.22 8.45
C GLU A 133 -13.30 6.38 9.89
N ALA A 134 -13.23 5.31 10.70
CA ALA A 134 -13.55 5.36 12.13
C ALA A 134 -12.61 6.30 12.91
N LEU A 135 -11.36 6.48 12.46
CA LEU A 135 -10.41 7.44 13.04
C LEU A 135 -10.62 8.87 12.50
N GLY A 136 -11.01 8.99 11.23
CA GLY A 136 -11.20 10.25 10.53
C GLY A 136 -9.88 10.95 10.17
N GLY A 137 -9.99 12.18 9.67
CA GLY A 137 -8.83 13.02 9.32
C GLY A 137 -7.93 12.38 8.26
N GLU A 138 -6.62 12.64 8.37
CA GLU A 138 -5.63 12.15 7.41
C GLU A 138 -5.42 10.63 7.49
N ALA A 139 -5.76 9.98 8.60
CA ALA A 139 -5.74 8.50 8.67
C ALA A 139 -6.80 7.90 7.75
N ALA A 140 -7.98 8.52 7.66
CA ALA A 140 -9.02 8.11 6.70
C ALA A 140 -8.59 8.39 5.26
N GLU A 141 -7.98 9.56 4.99
CA GLU A 141 -7.47 9.92 3.65
C GLU A 141 -6.38 8.95 3.18
N ALA A 142 -5.40 8.66 4.05
CA ALA A 142 -4.33 7.71 3.77
C ALA A 142 -4.88 6.30 3.51
N ALA A 143 -5.85 5.85 4.31
CA ALA A 143 -6.44 4.52 4.14
C ALA A 143 -7.21 4.37 2.82
N LYS A 144 -7.91 5.43 2.39
CA LYS A 144 -8.58 5.49 1.09
C LYS A 144 -7.59 5.46 -0.07
N LEU A 145 -6.50 6.21 0.03
CA LEU A 145 -5.44 6.20 -0.98
C LEU A 145 -4.80 4.81 -1.08
N LEU A 146 -4.50 4.14 0.04
CA LEU A 146 -3.99 2.78 -0.01
C LEU A 146 -4.96 1.81 -0.68
N ALA A 147 -6.26 1.89 -0.35
CA ALA A 147 -7.28 1.06 -1.00
C ALA A 147 -7.34 1.31 -2.52
N ALA A 148 -7.26 2.57 -2.95
CA ALA A 148 -7.16 2.91 -4.37
C ALA A 148 -5.89 2.35 -5.03
N GLY A 149 -4.77 2.35 -4.32
CA GLY A 149 -3.52 1.71 -4.78
C GLY A 149 -3.64 0.20 -4.91
N VAL A 150 -4.33 -0.46 -3.98
CA VAL A 150 -4.67 -1.90 -4.08
C VAL A 150 -5.58 -2.16 -5.28
N ASP A 151 -6.59 -1.32 -5.54
CA ASP A 151 -7.42 -1.46 -6.73
C ASP A 151 -6.63 -1.27 -8.03
N ALA A 152 -5.70 -0.31 -8.07
CA ALA A 152 -4.79 -0.10 -9.19
C ALA A 152 -3.87 -1.31 -9.43
N GLN A 153 -3.35 -1.92 -8.36
CA GLN A 153 -2.60 -3.18 -8.43
C GLN A 153 -3.46 -4.31 -9.00
N GLY A 154 -4.69 -4.46 -8.52
CA GLY A 154 -5.63 -5.46 -9.05
C GLY A 154 -5.91 -5.26 -10.54
N ALA A 155 -6.11 -4.01 -10.97
CA ALA A 155 -6.30 -3.68 -12.39
C ALA A 155 -5.03 -3.93 -13.22
N PHE A 156 -3.85 -3.63 -12.67
CA PHE A 156 -2.56 -3.92 -13.29
C PHE A 156 -2.41 -5.42 -13.54
N VAL A 157 -2.61 -6.25 -12.52
CA VAL A 157 -2.46 -7.71 -12.62
C VAL A 157 -3.52 -8.30 -13.56
N ALA A 158 -4.77 -7.87 -13.46
CA ALA A 158 -5.84 -8.32 -14.35
C ALA A 158 -5.54 -7.98 -15.82
N LYS A 159 -4.91 -6.83 -16.08
CA LYS A 159 -4.48 -6.47 -17.44
C LYS A 159 -3.25 -7.26 -17.87
N ALA A 160 -2.26 -7.43 -17.01
CA ALA A 160 -0.99 -8.11 -17.32
C ALA A 160 -1.22 -9.53 -17.87
N VAL A 161 -2.21 -10.25 -17.35
CA VAL A 161 -2.53 -11.62 -17.79
C VAL A 161 -3.34 -11.69 -19.10
N THR A 162 -3.71 -10.54 -19.66
CA THR A 162 -4.43 -10.47 -20.95
C THR A 162 -3.52 -10.05 -22.11
N ILE A 163 -2.37 -9.44 -21.83
CA ILE A 163 -1.46 -8.88 -22.84
C ILE A 163 -0.10 -9.58 -22.81
N PRO A 164 0.66 -9.58 -23.92
CA PRO A 164 2.07 -9.93 -23.86
C PRO A 164 2.80 -9.00 -22.89
N LYS A 165 3.97 -9.43 -22.40
CA LYS A 165 4.78 -8.65 -21.46
C LYS A 165 4.92 -7.20 -21.93
N ALA A 166 4.39 -6.26 -21.15
CA ALA A 166 4.48 -4.85 -21.46
C ALA A 166 5.87 -4.31 -21.13
N GLU A 167 6.40 -3.44 -22.00
CA GLU A 167 7.69 -2.77 -21.84
C GLU A 167 7.55 -1.30 -22.26
N GLY A 168 8.53 -0.45 -21.89
CA GLY A 168 8.55 0.96 -22.23
C GLY A 168 7.26 1.71 -21.83
N ASP A 169 6.73 2.51 -22.75
CA ASP A 169 5.56 3.37 -22.54
C ASP A 169 4.30 2.59 -22.11
N ALA A 170 4.13 1.37 -22.62
CA ALA A 170 2.98 0.54 -22.28
C ALA A 170 3.00 0.11 -20.81
N LEU A 171 4.18 -0.25 -20.30
CA LEU A 171 4.36 -0.58 -18.89
C LEU A 171 4.19 0.68 -18.02
N GLN A 172 4.77 1.81 -18.44
CA GLN A 172 4.65 3.07 -17.72
C GLN A 172 3.19 3.53 -17.58
N ALA A 173 2.39 3.40 -18.65
CA ALA A 173 0.96 3.73 -18.62
C ALA A 173 0.16 2.84 -17.64
N MET A 174 0.56 1.57 -17.48
CA MET A 174 -0.05 0.67 -16.50
C MET A 174 0.35 1.00 -15.06
N LEU A 175 1.56 1.52 -14.86
CA LEU A 175 2.08 1.91 -13.55
C LEU A 175 1.62 3.30 -13.10
N ALA A 176 1.21 4.17 -14.04
CA ALA A 176 0.83 5.55 -13.75
C ALA A 176 -0.18 5.69 -12.58
N PRO A 177 -1.27 4.90 -12.50
CA PRO A 177 -2.20 4.98 -11.38
C PRO A 177 -1.57 4.58 -10.04
N ILE A 178 -0.66 3.59 -10.04
CA ILE A 178 0.06 3.16 -8.84
C ILE A 178 1.02 4.25 -8.38
N SER A 179 1.76 4.86 -9.32
CA SER A 179 2.69 5.96 -9.00
C SER A 179 1.98 7.23 -8.53
N ASP A 180 0.80 7.55 -9.07
CA ASP A 180 -0.01 8.69 -8.64
C ASP A 180 -0.49 8.51 -7.18
N VAL A 181 -0.95 7.30 -6.83
CA VAL A 181 -1.35 6.99 -5.45
C VAL A 181 -0.16 7.07 -4.49
N MET A 182 0.99 6.49 -4.85
CA MET A 182 2.20 6.56 -4.01
C MET A 182 2.65 8.02 -3.82
N GLY A 183 2.64 8.84 -4.88
CA GLY A 183 2.96 10.26 -4.78
C GLY A 183 2.01 11.05 -3.87
N LYS A 184 0.71 10.74 -3.91
CA LYS A 184 -0.28 11.35 -2.99
C LYS A 184 -0.07 10.92 -1.54
N LEU A 185 0.34 9.67 -1.30
CA LEU A 185 0.69 9.18 0.04
C LEU A 185 1.97 9.82 0.56
N ASP A 186 2.98 9.99 -0.30
CA ASP A 186 4.22 10.71 0.02
C ASP A 186 3.93 12.17 0.35
N GLU A 187 3.08 12.85 -0.42
CA GLU A 187 2.65 14.21 -0.13
C GLU A 187 1.91 14.27 1.21
N LEU A 188 0.97 13.35 1.45
CA LEU A 188 0.21 13.30 2.69
C LEU A 188 1.10 13.08 3.93
N ALA A 189 2.12 12.22 3.81
CA ALA A 189 3.13 12.02 4.85
C ALA A 189 4.09 13.23 4.97
N GLY A 190 4.42 13.87 3.85
CA GLY A 190 5.35 15.00 3.73
C GLY A 190 4.77 16.36 4.10
N LYS A 191 3.44 16.53 4.10
CA LYS A 191 2.70 17.76 4.51
C LYS A 191 3.16 18.31 5.87
N ARG A 192 3.80 17.49 6.72
CA ARG A 192 4.40 17.91 7.99
C ARG A 192 5.93 18.00 8.02
N GLN A 193 6.67 17.32 7.14
CA GLN A 193 8.12 17.52 7.02
C GLN A 193 8.43 18.95 6.52
N ASN A 194 7.62 19.47 5.61
CA ASN A 194 7.76 20.84 5.09
C ASN A 194 7.26 21.94 6.05
N LYS A 195 6.62 21.56 7.17
CA LYS A 195 6.14 22.50 8.22
C LYS A 195 7.13 22.70 9.36
N PHE A 196 8.21 21.93 9.43
CA PHE A 196 9.38 22.30 10.21
C PHE A 196 10.18 23.32 9.40
N PRO A 197 10.36 24.56 9.89
CA PRO A 197 11.15 25.53 9.16
C PRO A 197 12.57 24.99 9.03
N GLN A 198 13.10 24.92 7.81
CA GLN A 198 14.53 24.79 7.53
C GLN A 198 15.33 26.05 7.96
N HIS A 199 14.88 26.76 9.01
CA HIS A 199 15.40 28.05 9.43
C HIS A 199 16.16 28.02 10.77
N CYS A 200 16.69 26.86 11.17
CA CYS A 200 17.66 26.75 12.26
C CYS A 200 19.12 26.75 11.77
N LYS A 201 19.41 27.52 10.71
CA LYS A 201 20.77 27.97 10.36
C LYS A 201 20.71 29.42 9.92
N MET A 202 20.61 30.33 10.87
CA MET A 202 21.19 31.67 10.78
C MET A 202 21.11 32.33 12.15
N VAL A 203 22.16 33.10 12.46
CA VAL A 203 22.45 33.83 13.70
C VAL A 203 23.15 32.99 14.77
N ASN A 204 24.45 32.81 14.57
CA ASN A 204 25.41 33.22 15.58
C ASN A 204 26.70 33.71 14.89
N ASP A 205 26.62 34.89 14.31
CA ASP A 205 27.72 35.85 14.17
C ASP A 205 27.22 37.20 14.73
#